data_AF-A0A1K1MTX0-F1
#
_entry.id   AF-A0A1K1MTX0-F1
#
_cell.length_a   1.000
_cell.length_b   1.000
_cell.length_c   1.000
_cell.angle_alpha   90.00
_cell.angle_beta   90.00
_cell.angle_gamma   90.00
#
_symmetry.space_group_name_H-M   'P 1'
#
loop_
_entity.id
_entity.type
_entity.pdbx_description
1 polymer ?
#
loop_
_entity_poly.entity_id
_entity_poly.type
_entity_poly.pdbx_seq_one_letter_code
_entity_poly.pdbx_strand_id
1 'polypeptide(L)'
;MRYLLFMYLLITTTVATAQRKNDAAEVLVMPLHIDRAKGREDKLVLLADSLNNYKGGILPDFLFDACIDWNASYWKDLHAATSVRWLILKHVTNKQSLKLIIDQHDKRLDELCRKKAENVYPYLKIPMIKKSFYQLIKDRRKELSHQ
;
A
#
# COMPACT_ATOMS: atom_id res chain seq x y z
N MET A 1 49.57 -65.80 -14.97
CA MET A 1 49.79 -64.43 -14.45
C MET A 1 48.61 -64.14 -13.52
N ARG A 2 48.66 -64.41 -12.21
CA ARG A 2 49.57 -63.89 -11.16
C ARG A 2 49.75 -62.37 -11.25
N TYR A 3 49.66 -61.73 -10.09
CA TYR A 3 49.66 -60.28 -9.77
C TYR A 3 48.25 -59.64 -9.82
N LEU A 4 47.75 -58.91 -8.82
CA LEU A 4 48.15 -58.45 -7.49
C LEU A 4 46.80 -58.07 -6.81
N LEU A 5 46.40 -58.68 -5.70
CA LEU A 5 46.63 -58.19 -4.34
C LEU A 5 46.39 -56.67 -4.16
N PHE A 6 45.32 -56.38 -3.42
CA PHE A 6 45.11 -55.27 -2.49
C PHE A 6 45.14 -53.85 -3.06
N MET A 7 44.07 -53.09 -2.80
CA MET A 7 44.15 -51.82 -2.08
C MET A 7 42.74 -51.38 -1.66
N TYR A 8 42.57 -51.31 -0.35
CA TYR A 8 41.61 -50.48 0.38
C TYR A 8 40.13 -50.85 0.44
N LEU A 9 39.85 -51.68 1.45
CA LEU A 9 38.85 -51.39 2.46
C LEU A 9 38.91 -49.90 2.88
N LEU A 10 37.82 -49.15 2.68
CA LEU A 10 37.38 -48.07 3.57
C LEU A 10 35.88 -48.30 3.81
N ILE A 11 35.54 -48.92 4.93
CA ILE A 11 35.00 -48.25 6.12
C ILE A 11 33.59 -47.68 5.86
N THR A 12 32.62 -48.55 6.15
CA THR A 12 31.44 -48.29 6.98
C THR A 12 30.94 -46.85 7.09
N THR A 13 29.74 -46.58 6.56
CA THR A 13 28.64 -46.04 7.36
C THR A 13 27.29 -46.48 6.78
N THR A 14 26.49 -47.14 7.61
CA THR A 14 25.07 -47.39 7.41
C THR A 14 24.31 -46.08 7.49
N VAL A 15 23.49 -45.76 6.48
CA VAL A 15 22.27 -44.96 6.70
C VAL A 15 21.15 -45.55 5.85
N ALA A 16 20.18 -46.13 6.54
CA ALA A 16 18.88 -46.48 6.00
C ALA A 16 18.24 -45.24 5.39
N THR A 17 18.07 -45.21 4.07
CA THR A 17 17.13 -44.28 3.45
C THR A 17 15.73 -44.85 3.63
N ALA A 18 15.07 -44.33 4.66
CA ALA A 18 13.63 -44.42 4.82
C ALA A 18 12.95 -44.10 3.48
N GLN A 19 12.15 -45.04 2.97
CA GLN A 19 11.23 -44.77 1.87
C GLN A 19 10.20 -43.74 2.36
N ARG A 20 10.48 -42.46 2.14
CA ARG A 20 9.49 -41.40 2.33
C ARG A 20 8.48 -41.56 1.20
N LYS A 21 7.27 -42.02 1.54
CA LYS A 21 6.11 -42.00 0.65
C LYS A 21 6.03 -40.62 0.00
N ASN A 22 6.13 -40.59 -1.32
CA ASN A 22 5.77 -39.43 -2.10
C ASN A 22 4.24 -39.38 -2.16
N ASP A 23 3.62 -38.92 -1.07
CA ASP A 23 2.31 -38.31 -1.18
C ASP A 23 2.55 -36.96 -1.85
N ALA A 24 2.55 -36.98 -3.19
CA ALA A 24 2.46 -35.77 -3.98
C ALA A 24 1.11 -35.16 -3.65
N ALA A 25 1.09 -34.29 -2.64
CA ALA A 25 0.02 -33.34 -2.48
C ALA A 25 -0.05 -32.58 -3.80
N GLU A 26 -1.10 -32.82 -4.59
CA GLU A 26 -1.54 -31.90 -5.62
C GLU A 26 -1.70 -30.55 -4.92
N VAL A 27 -0.69 -29.70 -5.07
CA VAL A 27 -0.82 -28.29 -4.75
C VAL A 27 -1.85 -27.79 -5.74
N LEU A 28 -3.10 -27.77 -5.29
CA LEU A 28 -4.19 -27.08 -5.95
C LEU A 28 -3.79 -25.60 -5.94
N VAL A 29 -3.00 -25.18 -6.93
CA VAL A 29 -2.72 -23.77 -7.17
C VAL A 29 -4.03 -23.18 -7.66
N MET A 30 -4.91 -22.83 -6.72
CA MET A 30 -6.04 -21.97 -7.04
C MET A 30 -5.43 -20.71 -7.66
N PRO A 31 -5.81 -20.36 -8.90
CA PRO A 31 -5.42 -19.07 -9.43
C PRO A 31 -6.09 -18.03 -8.53
N LEU A 32 -5.30 -17.43 -7.64
CA LEU A 32 -5.71 -16.30 -6.83
C LEU A 32 -5.97 -15.17 -7.82
N HIS A 33 -7.22 -15.04 -8.26
CA HIS A 33 -7.69 -13.89 -9.03
C HIS A 33 -7.71 -12.70 -8.07
N ILE A 34 -6.53 -12.12 -7.83
CA ILE A 34 -6.40 -10.86 -7.11
C ILE A 34 -6.99 -9.81 -8.03
N ASP A 35 -8.26 -9.46 -7.80
CA ASP A 35 -8.84 -8.27 -8.37
C ASP A 35 -8.06 -7.06 -7.81
N ARG A 36 -7.11 -6.56 -8.62
CA ARG A 36 -6.27 -5.41 -8.28
C ARG A 36 -7.12 -4.16 -8.01
N ALA A 37 -8.30 -4.04 -8.63
CA ALA A 37 -9.19 -2.92 -8.38
C ALA A 37 -9.79 -3.00 -6.97
N LYS A 38 -10.25 -4.18 -6.56
CA LYS A 38 -10.71 -4.42 -5.19
C LYS A 38 -9.61 -4.18 -4.16
N GLY A 39 -8.42 -4.75 -4.37
CA GLY A 39 -7.30 -4.55 -3.44
C GLY A 39 -6.82 -3.09 -3.32
N ARG A 40 -7.02 -2.27 -4.37
CA ARG A 40 -6.78 -0.83 -4.31
C ARG A 40 -7.86 -0.12 -3.50
N GLU A 41 -9.13 -0.43 -3.75
CA GLU A 41 -10.26 0.16 -3.03
C GLU A 41 -10.17 -0.14 -1.53
N ASP A 42 -9.90 -1.39 -1.16
CA ASP A 42 -9.75 -1.81 0.23
C ASP A 42 -8.66 -1.00 0.97
N LYS A 43 -7.56 -0.65 0.28
CA LYS A 43 -6.51 0.22 0.84
C LYS A 43 -6.99 1.65 1.06
N LEU A 44 -7.72 2.22 0.10
CA LEU A 44 -8.27 3.58 0.24
C LEU A 44 -9.26 3.65 1.40
N VAL A 45 -10.14 2.65 1.52
CA VAL A 45 -11.09 2.53 2.62
C VAL A 45 -10.37 2.39 3.96
N LEU A 46 -9.33 1.55 4.06
CA LEU A 46 -8.56 1.40 5.30
C LEU A 46 -7.93 2.72 5.77
N LEU A 47 -7.37 3.50 4.84
CA LEU A 47 -6.82 4.82 5.15
C LEU A 47 -7.93 5.80 5.59
N ALA A 48 -9.09 5.75 4.93
CA ALA A 48 -10.23 6.57 5.28
C ALA A 48 -10.83 6.19 6.65
N ASP A 49 -10.86 4.90 6.99
CA ASP A 49 -11.32 4.41 8.29
C ASP A 49 -10.43 4.90 9.43
N SER A 50 -9.13 5.02 9.18
CA SER A 50 -8.21 5.64 10.14
C SER A 50 -8.61 7.09 10.45
N LEU A 51 -9.14 7.83 9.47
CA LEU A 51 -9.65 9.20 9.67
C LEU A 51 -11.06 9.20 10.25
N ASN A 52 -11.95 8.31 9.81
CA ASN A 52 -13.31 8.21 10.36
C ASN A 52 -13.32 7.88 11.85
N ASN A 53 -12.37 7.07 12.30
CA ASN A 53 -12.25 6.62 13.68
C ASN A 53 -11.31 7.49 14.54
N TYR A 54 -10.77 8.57 13.99
CA TYR A 54 -9.86 9.44 14.72
C TYR A 54 -10.59 10.18 15.86
N LYS A 55 -10.08 10.02 17.08
CA LYS A 55 -10.66 10.58 18.33
C LYS A 55 -9.74 11.60 19.02
N GLY A 56 -8.66 12.03 18.37
CA GLY A 56 -7.59 12.81 18.99
C GLY A 56 -6.33 11.98 19.22
N GLY A 57 -5.20 12.66 19.46
CA GLY A 57 -3.89 12.03 19.62
C GLY A 57 -3.03 12.12 18.36
N ILE A 58 -2.19 11.11 18.12
CA ILE A 58 -1.25 11.08 16.99
C ILE A 58 -2.02 10.92 15.68
N LEU A 59 -1.71 11.76 14.70
CA LEU A 59 -2.28 11.69 13.36
C LEU A 59 -1.70 10.51 12.57
N PRO A 60 -2.49 9.85 11.71
CA PRO A 60 -1.97 8.82 10.80
C PRO A 60 -0.85 9.35 9.91
N ASP A 61 0.26 8.61 9.81
CA ASP A 61 1.48 9.06 9.13
C ASP A 61 1.28 9.41 7.64
N PHE A 62 0.33 8.73 6.97
CA PHE A 62 0.05 8.99 5.56
C PHE A 62 -0.46 10.41 5.29
N LEU A 63 -0.99 11.11 6.31
CA LEU A 63 -1.39 12.52 6.19
C LEU A 63 -0.19 13.43 5.93
N PHE A 64 1.03 12.98 6.28
CA PHE A 64 2.27 13.71 6.10
C PHE A 64 3.02 13.30 4.83
N ASP A 65 2.54 12.30 4.09
CA ASP A 65 3.06 12.01 2.75
C ASP A 65 2.42 12.98 1.75
N ALA A 66 2.99 14.19 1.65
CA ALA A 66 2.54 15.21 0.72
C ALA A 66 2.55 14.72 -0.74
N CYS A 67 3.36 13.71 -1.07
CA CYS A 67 3.54 13.17 -2.42
C CYS A 67 2.83 11.83 -2.66
N ILE A 68 1.96 11.38 -1.75
CA ILE A 68 1.21 10.11 -1.91
C ILE A 68 0.41 10.03 -3.22
N ASP A 69 0.00 11.19 -3.76
CA ASP A 69 -0.69 11.28 -5.06
C ASP A 69 0.15 10.72 -6.22
N TRP A 70 1.47 10.70 -6.11
CA TRP A 70 2.38 10.12 -7.11
C TRP A 70 2.47 8.59 -7.08
N ASN A 71 1.85 7.96 -6.09
CA ASN A 71 1.87 6.51 -5.99
C ASN A 71 0.82 5.89 -6.93
N ALA A 72 1.29 5.51 -8.13
CA ALA A 72 0.48 4.91 -9.17
C ALA A 72 -0.22 3.60 -8.78
N SER A 73 0.19 2.94 -7.69
CA SER A 73 -0.53 1.74 -7.19
C SER A 73 -1.96 2.05 -6.71
N TYR A 74 -2.24 3.32 -6.40
CA TYR A 74 -3.58 3.80 -6.06
C TYR A 74 -4.36 4.34 -7.26
N TRP A 75 -3.78 4.35 -8.45
CA TRP A 75 -4.48 4.85 -9.64
C TRP A 75 -5.29 3.72 -10.28
N LYS A 76 -6.41 4.09 -10.93
CA LYS A 76 -7.19 3.14 -11.72
C LYS A 76 -6.41 2.67 -12.95
N ASP A 77 -5.76 3.61 -13.61
CA ASP A 77 -4.92 3.42 -14.77
C ASP A 77 -3.81 4.51 -14.80
N LEU A 78 -2.77 4.30 -15.62
CA LEU A 78 -1.62 5.20 -15.70
C LEU A 78 -1.86 6.43 -16.60
N HIS A 79 -2.97 6.43 -17.35
CA HIS A 79 -3.31 7.50 -18.29
C HIS A 79 -4.18 8.58 -17.65
N ALA A 80 -4.90 8.24 -16.58
CA ALA A 80 -5.76 9.11 -15.79
C ALA A 80 -5.26 9.13 -14.34
N ALA A 81 -4.27 9.99 -14.08
CA ALA A 81 -3.81 10.19 -12.72
C ALA A 81 -4.94 10.71 -11.82
N THR A 82 -4.95 10.22 -10.58
CA THR A 82 -5.96 10.57 -9.58
C THR A 82 -5.30 11.20 -8.36
N SER A 83 -5.99 12.11 -7.69
CA SER A 83 -5.57 12.54 -6.34
C SER A 83 -5.94 11.45 -5.34
N VAL A 84 -4.93 10.69 -4.91
CA VAL A 84 -5.05 9.66 -3.87
C VAL A 84 -5.54 10.28 -2.57
N ARG A 85 -5.01 11.46 -2.20
CA ARG A 85 -5.44 12.21 -1.02
C ARG A 85 -6.93 12.52 -1.05
N TRP A 86 -7.42 12.97 -2.21
CA TRP A 86 -8.84 13.24 -2.37
C TRP A 86 -9.69 11.97 -2.37
N LEU A 87 -9.23 10.89 -3.01
CA LEU A 87 -9.92 9.60 -2.98
C LEU A 87 -10.13 9.10 -1.55
N ILE A 88 -9.07 9.10 -0.72
CA ILE A 88 -9.17 8.76 0.71
C ILE A 88 -10.25 9.62 1.38
N LEU A 89 -10.22 10.94 1.17
CA LEU A 89 -11.15 11.87 1.80
C LEU A 89 -12.61 11.68 1.33
N LYS A 90 -12.85 11.21 0.09
CA LYS A 90 -14.20 10.89 -0.38
C LYS A 90 -14.86 9.76 0.41
N HIS A 91 -14.07 8.84 0.97
CA HIS A 91 -14.58 7.77 1.87
C HIS A 91 -14.73 8.23 3.32
N VAL A 92 -14.23 9.41 3.69
CA VAL A 92 -14.43 9.97 5.03
C VAL A 92 -15.83 10.56 5.14
N THR A 93 -16.58 10.11 6.14
CA THR A 93 -17.96 10.53 6.45
C THR A 93 -18.05 11.23 7.80
N ASN A 94 -17.11 10.97 8.72
CA ASN A 94 -17.12 11.57 10.05
C ASN A 94 -16.63 13.03 10.01
N LYS A 95 -17.56 13.97 9.96
CA LYS A 95 -17.26 15.42 10.00
C LYS A 95 -16.52 15.85 11.28
N GLN A 96 -16.83 15.22 12.41
CA GLN A 96 -16.23 15.58 13.70
C GLN A 96 -14.75 15.18 13.75
N SER A 97 -14.39 14.02 13.21
CA SER A 97 -12.98 13.61 13.17
C SER A 97 -12.14 14.54 12.29
N LEU A 98 -12.67 14.98 11.14
CA LEU A 98 -12.02 16.01 10.30
C LEU A 98 -11.85 17.34 11.04
N LYS A 99 -12.82 17.74 11.87
CA LYS A 99 -12.67 18.92 12.73
C LYS A 99 -11.52 18.74 13.73
N LEU A 100 -11.47 17.59 14.42
CA LEU A 100 -10.39 17.31 15.37
C LEU A 100 -9.01 17.35 14.72
N ILE A 101 -8.86 16.83 13.50
CA ILE A 101 -7.60 16.88 12.75
C ILE A 101 -7.22 18.34 12.43
N ILE A 102 -8.16 19.17 11.97
CA ILE A 102 -7.93 20.59 11.68
C ILE A 102 -7.48 21.34 12.94
N ASP A 103 -8.16 21.09 14.06
CA ASP A 103 -7.94 21.79 15.34
C ASP A 103 -6.56 21.45 15.97
N GLN A 104 -5.85 20.43 15.48
CA GLN A 104 -4.48 20.15 15.93
C GLN A 104 -3.45 21.18 15.44
N HIS A 105 -3.77 21.94 14.39
CA HIS A 105 -2.86 22.93 13.80
C HIS A 105 -1.46 22.36 13.46
N ASP A 106 -1.37 21.08 13.08
CA ASP A 106 -0.12 20.45 12.69
C ASP A 106 0.34 21.00 11.33
N LYS A 107 1.43 21.77 11.34
CA LYS A 107 1.99 22.44 10.15
C LYS A 107 2.40 21.46 9.05
N ARG A 108 2.66 20.19 9.36
CA ARG A 108 3.00 19.18 8.35
C ARG A 108 1.85 18.92 7.38
N LEU A 109 0.60 19.16 7.80
CA LEU A 109 -0.58 19.02 6.92
C LEU A 109 -0.63 20.07 5.80
N ASP A 110 0.09 21.19 5.96
CA ASP A 110 0.20 22.25 4.96
C ASP A 110 1.30 21.99 3.91
N GLU A 111 2.09 20.92 4.07
CA GLU A 111 3.13 20.59 3.12
C GLU A 111 2.57 20.25 1.74
N LEU A 112 3.22 20.83 0.72
CA LEU A 112 2.94 20.55 -0.69
C LEU A 112 3.99 19.59 -1.23
N CYS A 113 3.57 18.69 -2.11
CA CYS A 113 4.52 17.82 -2.81
C CYS A 113 5.50 18.67 -3.62
N ARG A 114 6.80 18.52 -3.35
CA ARG A 114 7.86 19.22 -4.09
C ARG A 114 8.23 18.53 -5.40
N LYS A 115 7.74 17.31 -5.66
CA LYS A 115 7.96 16.63 -6.94
C LYS A 115 7.25 17.42 -8.03
N LYS A 116 8.04 18.07 -8.89
CA LYS A 116 7.53 18.81 -10.04
C LYS A 116 7.07 17.81 -11.09
N ALA A 117 5.79 17.86 -11.46
CA ALA A 117 5.24 17.01 -12.52
C ALA A 117 5.99 17.17 -13.85
N GLU A 118 6.45 18.39 -14.11
CA GLU A 118 7.23 18.80 -15.27
C GLU A 118 8.56 18.04 -15.43
N ASN A 119 9.13 17.52 -14.34
CA ASN A 119 10.42 16.82 -14.39
C ASN A 119 10.29 15.31 -14.62
N VAL A 120 9.09 14.74 -14.43
CA VAL A 120 8.88 13.28 -14.47
C VAL A 120 7.98 12.88 -15.62
N TYR A 121 6.84 13.57 -15.80
CA TYR A 121 5.90 13.32 -16.90
C TYR A 121 5.13 14.62 -17.23
N PRO A 122 5.58 15.44 -18.21
CA PRO A 122 5.01 16.77 -18.49
C PRO A 122 3.53 16.73 -18.92
N TYR A 123 3.06 15.59 -19.40
CA TYR A 123 1.67 15.38 -19.83
C TYR A 123 0.76 14.86 -18.70
N LEU A 124 1.34 14.43 -17.58
CA LEU A 124 0.58 13.83 -16.48
C LEU A 124 0.04 14.92 -15.56
N LYS A 125 -1.28 15.12 -15.62
CA LYS A 125 -1.98 16.08 -14.76
C LYS A 125 -2.63 15.35 -13.60
N ILE A 126 -2.01 15.44 -12.41
CA ILE A 126 -2.63 14.94 -11.17
C ILE A 126 -3.63 16.00 -10.66
N PRO A 127 -4.93 15.66 -10.52
CA PRO A 127 -5.91 16.58 -9.96
C PRO A 127 -5.52 17.04 -8.55
N MET A 128 -5.88 18.26 -8.18
CA MET A 128 -5.72 18.79 -6.81
C MET A 128 -4.29 18.75 -6.23
N ILE A 129 -3.26 18.45 -7.04
CA ILE A 129 -1.86 18.32 -6.59
C ILE A 129 -1.32 19.61 -5.93
N LYS A 130 -1.86 20.77 -6.34
CA LYS A 130 -1.52 22.09 -5.79
C LYS A 130 -2.14 22.38 -4.42
N LYS A 131 -2.99 21.48 -3.91
CA LYS A 131 -3.59 21.61 -2.58
C LYS A 131 -2.81 20.79 -1.55
N SER A 132 -2.71 21.30 -0.32
CA SER A 132 -2.17 20.55 0.82
C SER A 132 -3.22 19.59 1.39
N PHE A 133 -2.80 18.64 2.22
CA PHE A 133 -3.75 17.73 2.90
C PHE A 133 -4.71 18.53 3.78
N TYR A 134 -4.23 19.56 4.47
CA TYR A 134 -5.03 20.49 5.27
C TYR A 134 -6.15 21.15 4.45
N GLN A 135 -5.82 21.67 3.26
CA GLN A 135 -6.81 22.28 2.37
C GLN A 135 -7.87 21.28 1.91
N LEU A 136 -7.46 20.07 1.53
CA LEU A 136 -8.37 19.01 1.11
C LEU A 136 -9.30 18.55 2.25
N ILE A 137 -8.77 18.44 3.47
CA ILE A 137 -9.57 18.11 4.66
C ILE A 137 -10.64 19.19 4.92
N LYS A 138 -10.28 20.47 4.79
CA LYS A 138 -11.24 21.59 4.91
C LYS A 138 -12.33 21.52 3.84
N ASP A 139 -11.94 21.26 2.59
CA ASP A 139 -12.89 21.11 1.48
C ASP A 139 -13.87 19.96 1.77
N ARG A 140 -13.35 18.79 2.18
CA ARG A 140 -14.20 17.62 2.49
C ARG A 140 -15.13 17.89 3.66
N ARG A 141 -14.65 18.52 4.74
CA ARG A 141 -15.48 18.89 5.88
C ARG A 141 -16.60 19.87 5.49
N LYS A 142 -16.32 20.79 4.57
CA LYS A 142 -17.32 21.70 4.03
C LYS A 142 -18.38 20.96 3.21
N GLU A 143 -17.98 20.03 2.34
CA GLU A 143 -18.93 19.17 1.60
C GLU A 143 -19.89 18.44 2.55
N LEU A 144 -19.36 17.82 3.61
CA LEU A 144 -20.15 17.12 4.64
C LEU A 144 -21.05 18.06 5.47
N SER A 145 -20.93 19.38 5.34
CA SER A 145 -21.80 20.34 6.03
C SER A 145 -23.01 20.76 5.19
N HIS A 146 -23.02 20.40 3.91
CA HIS A 146 -24.09 20.69 2.95
C HIS A 146 -24.82 19.44 2.48
N GLN A 147 -24.49 18.27 3.04
CA GLN A 147 -25.19 17.00 2.91
C GLN A 147 -26.13 16.82 4.09
#